data_AF-A0A2T7G4Z0-F1
#
_entry.id   AF-A0A2T7G4Z0-F1
#
_cell.length_a   1.000
_cell.length_b   1.000
_cell.length_c   1.000
_cell.angle_alpha   90.00
_cell.angle_beta   90.00
_cell.angle_gamma   90.00
#
_symmetry.space_group_name_H-M   'P 1'
#
loop_
_entity.id
_entity.type
_entity.pdbx_description
1 polymer ?
#
loop_
_entity_poly.entity_id
_entity_poly.type
_entity_poly.pdbx_seq_one_letter_code
_entity_poly.pdbx_strand_id
1 'polypeptide(L)'
;MTLSHQMNELQKRLNHFESVATHVRSLMEEFLQSPHGVDYDWDTRFLPFSVPGEYKVDVISASGFNDERGRSTLSIWVRSHGEAVVEIGKWYSSDVESDNELDRHELDIEYATIDEAASRISAVLLSSRVSELSRDFQCYVRDSLSLPSPGFENTVEP
;
A
#
# COMPACT_ATOMS: atom_id res chain seq x y z
N MET A 1 18.89 26.35 -18.86
CA MET A 1 18.48 25.00 -18.40
C MET A 1 18.72 24.04 -19.55
N THR A 2 19.48 22.95 -19.36
CA THR A 2 19.85 22.01 -20.45
C THR A 2 18.98 20.75 -20.42
N LEU A 3 18.84 20.06 -21.55
CA LEU A 3 18.11 18.78 -21.65
C LEU A 3 18.60 17.75 -20.62
N SER A 4 19.93 17.67 -20.41
CA SER A 4 20.54 16.79 -19.42
C SER A 4 20.11 17.12 -17.98
N HIS A 5 19.92 18.39 -17.64
CA HIS A 5 19.39 18.77 -16.33
C HIS A 5 17.93 18.33 -16.17
N GLN A 6 17.09 18.51 -17.19
CA GLN A 6 15.70 18.06 -17.16
C GLN A 6 15.56 16.54 -17.03
N MET A 7 16.40 15.78 -17.75
CA MET A 7 16.42 14.31 -17.64
C MET A 7 16.86 13.85 -16.24
N ASN A 8 17.84 14.51 -15.64
CA ASN A 8 18.30 14.19 -14.28
C ASN A 8 17.21 14.48 -13.23
N GLU A 9 16.51 15.61 -13.34
CA GLU A 9 15.41 15.93 -12.42
C GLU A 9 14.23 14.97 -12.59
N LEU A 10 13.92 14.56 -13.83
CA LEU A 10 12.90 13.54 -14.09
C LEU A 10 13.28 12.18 -13.50
N GLN A 11 14.54 11.76 -13.64
CA GLN A 11 15.03 10.52 -13.03
C GLN A 11 14.95 10.55 -11.50
N LYS A 12 15.30 11.69 -10.87
CA LYS A 12 15.15 11.85 -9.42
C LYS A 12 13.70 11.71 -8.98
N ARG A 13 12.76 12.30 -9.71
CA ARG A 13 11.32 12.16 -9.44
C ARG A 13 10.87 10.71 -9.55
N LEU A 14 11.26 10.01 -10.62
CA LEU A 14 10.95 8.59 -10.78
C LEU A 14 11.49 7.75 -9.62
N ASN A 15 12.76 7.93 -9.26
CA ASN A 15 13.38 7.22 -8.15
C ASN A 15 12.68 7.50 -6.81
N HIS A 16 12.22 8.74 -6.59
CA HIS A 16 11.49 9.10 -5.38
C HIS A 16 10.18 8.31 -5.26
N PHE A 17 9.35 8.29 -6.31
CA PHE A 17 8.06 7.58 -6.29
C PHE A 17 8.22 6.07 -6.26
N GLU A 18 9.27 5.54 -6.90
CA GLU A 18 9.67 4.13 -6.75
C GLU A 18 10.02 3.79 -5.30
N SER A 19 10.73 4.69 -4.61
CA SER A 19 11.10 4.50 -3.20
C SER A 19 9.86 4.53 -2.30
N VAL A 20 8.90 5.42 -2.56
CA VAL A 20 7.60 5.44 -1.86
C VAL A 20 6.88 4.10 -2.03
N ALA A 21 6.74 3.62 -3.27
CA ALA A 21 6.08 2.35 -3.54
C ALA A 21 6.79 1.16 -2.89
N THR A 22 8.13 1.16 -2.91
CA THR A 22 8.95 0.14 -2.26
C THR A 22 8.74 0.15 -0.75
N HIS A 23 8.70 1.33 -0.13
CA HIS A 23 8.46 1.46 1.31
C HIS A 23 7.08 0.95 1.71
N VAL A 24 6.03 1.32 0.96
CA VAL A 24 4.66 0.81 1.16
C VAL A 24 4.62 -0.71 0.96
N ARG A 25 5.29 -1.23 -0.08
CA ARG A 25 5.37 -2.68 -0.33
C ARG A 25 6.01 -3.41 0.85
N SER A 26 7.09 -2.90 1.42
CA SER A 26 7.74 -3.49 2.59
C SER A 26 6.80 -3.54 3.80
N LEU A 27 6.06 -2.47 4.07
CA LEU A 27 5.05 -2.46 5.14
C LEU A 27 3.97 -3.52 4.91
N MET A 28 3.52 -3.67 3.67
CA MET A 28 2.54 -4.69 3.32
C MET A 28 3.12 -6.10 3.42
N GLU A 29 4.38 -6.32 3.05
CA GLU A 29 5.09 -7.59 3.24
C GLU A 29 5.14 -7.97 4.73
N GLU A 30 5.47 -7.02 5.62
CA GLU A 30 5.44 -7.26 7.07
C GLU A 30 4.04 -7.60 7.57
N PHE A 31 3.01 -6.92 7.06
CA PHE A 31 1.62 -7.26 7.36
C PHE A 31 1.26 -8.68 6.91
N LEU A 32 1.58 -9.07 5.68
CA LEU A 32 1.29 -10.40 5.12
C LEU A 32 1.98 -11.53 5.89
N GLN A 33 3.15 -11.27 6.47
CA GLN A 33 3.87 -12.22 7.32
C GLN A 33 3.34 -12.26 8.77
N SER A 34 2.45 -11.33 9.14
CA SER A 34 1.86 -11.27 10.48
C SER A 34 0.67 -12.25 10.63
N PRO A 35 0.28 -12.59 11.87
CA PRO A 35 -0.94 -13.39 12.11
C PRO A 35 -2.22 -12.79 11.54
N HIS A 36 -2.26 -11.46 11.33
CA HIS A 36 -3.42 -10.74 10.77
C HIS A 36 -3.40 -10.72 9.24
N GLY A 37 -2.25 -11.01 8.62
CA GLY A 37 -2.09 -11.03 7.16
C GLY A 37 -2.20 -12.40 6.51
N VAL A 38 -2.35 -13.47 7.30
CA VAL A 38 -2.28 -14.87 6.84
C VAL A 38 -3.33 -15.24 5.78
N ASP A 39 -4.46 -14.54 5.78
CA ASP A 39 -5.55 -14.73 4.84
C ASP A 39 -5.41 -13.85 3.59
N TYR A 40 -4.24 -13.26 3.36
CA TYR A 40 -3.96 -12.41 2.21
C TYR A 40 -2.66 -12.82 1.51
N ASP A 41 -2.57 -12.54 0.21
CA ASP A 41 -1.38 -12.79 -0.59
C ASP A 41 -1.21 -11.71 -1.67
N TRP A 42 -0.03 -11.63 -2.27
CA TRP A 42 0.25 -10.78 -3.40
C TRP A 42 -0.59 -11.17 -4.62
N ASP A 43 -1.18 -10.19 -5.32
CA ASP A 43 -1.84 -10.47 -6.59
C ASP A 43 -0.81 -10.73 -7.71
N THR A 44 -0.49 -12.00 -7.94
CA THR A 44 0.49 -12.44 -8.95
C THR A 44 0.10 -12.11 -10.39
N ARG A 45 -1.15 -11.69 -10.66
CA ARG A 45 -1.56 -11.23 -11.99
C ARG A 45 -0.96 -9.87 -12.34
N PHE A 46 -0.65 -9.08 -11.32
CA PHE A 46 -0.02 -7.78 -11.47
C PHE A 46 1.43 -7.88 -11.01
N LEU A 47 2.35 -7.71 -11.96
CA LEU A 47 3.75 -7.54 -11.59
C LEU A 47 3.91 -6.14 -10.98
N PRO A 48 4.65 -6.02 -9.86
CA PRO A 48 5.05 -4.72 -9.37
C PRO A 48 5.78 -4.00 -10.52
N PHE A 49 5.37 -2.76 -10.79
CA PHE A 49 6.00 -1.89 -11.80
C PHE A 49 5.75 -2.29 -13.27
N SER A 50 4.59 -2.89 -13.55
CA SER A 50 4.19 -3.30 -14.91
C SER A 50 3.96 -2.14 -15.89
N VAL A 51 3.71 -0.92 -15.40
CA VAL A 51 3.45 0.27 -16.22
C VAL A 51 4.54 1.31 -15.96
N PRO A 52 5.24 1.82 -17.00
CA PRO A 52 6.27 2.84 -16.81
C PRO A 52 5.73 4.06 -16.05
N GLY A 53 6.35 4.38 -14.92
CA GLY A 53 5.96 5.52 -14.10
C GLY A 53 4.71 5.30 -13.24
N GLU A 54 4.17 4.07 -13.18
CA GLU A 54 3.18 3.67 -12.19
C GLU A 54 3.68 2.44 -11.41
N TYR A 55 3.65 2.56 -10.10
CA TYR A 55 4.14 1.57 -9.18
C TYR A 55 2.96 1.00 -8.40
N LYS A 56 2.66 -0.30 -8.61
CA LYS A 56 1.47 -0.95 -8.04
C LYS A 56 1.83 -1.89 -6.89
N VAL A 57 1.01 -1.87 -5.84
CA VAL A 57 1.05 -2.77 -4.69
C VAL A 57 -0.35 -3.35 -4.54
N ASP A 58 -0.52 -4.60 -4.93
CA ASP A 58 -1.83 -5.27 -5.03
C ASP A 58 -1.90 -6.50 -4.13
N VAL A 59 -2.94 -6.55 -3.28
CA VAL A 59 -3.15 -7.63 -2.31
C VAL A 59 -4.55 -8.24 -2.48
N ILE A 60 -4.61 -9.58 -2.47
CA ILE A 60 -5.81 -10.40 -2.60
C ILE A 60 -6.07 -11.17 -1.32
N SER A 61 -7.34 -11.35 -0.94
CA SER A 61 -7.71 -12.33 0.10
C SER A 61 -7.57 -13.76 -0.44
N ALA A 62 -7.03 -14.66 0.37
CA ALA A 62 -6.90 -16.10 0.13
C ALA A 62 -8.20 -16.87 0.45
N SER A 63 -9.01 -16.37 1.38
CA SER A 63 -10.21 -17.06 1.91
C SER A 63 -11.54 -16.58 1.33
N GLY A 64 -11.57 -15.45 0.61
CA GLY A 64 -12.80 -14.84 0.06
C GLY A 64 -12.83 -14.75 -1.47
N PHE A 65 -13.86 -15.38 -2.06
CA PHE A 65 -14.26 -15.37 -3.49
C PHE A 65 -13.53 -16.36 -4.42
N ASN A 66 -13.88 -17.63 -4.23
CA ASN A 66 -13.71 -18.70 -5.21
C ASN A 66 -14.73 -18.65 -6.37
N ASP A 67 -15.38 -17.49 -6.59
CA ASP A 67 -16.04 -17.23 -7.87
C ASP A 67 -14.98 -16.71 -8.82
N GLU A 68 -14.94 -17.25 -10.04
CA GLU A 68 -13.94 -17.01 -11.09
C GLU A 68 -13.76 -15.52 -11.52
N ARG A 69 -14.38 -14.57 -10.81
CA ARG A 69 -14.63 -13.18 -11.23
C ARG A 69 -14.19 -12.09 -10.23
N GLY A 70 -13.80 -12.41 -9.00
CA GLY A 70 -13.49 -11.37 -8.01
C GLY A 70 -12.20 -11.59 -7.27
N ARG A 71 -11.16 -10.80 -7.59
CA ARG A 71 -9.86 -10.85 -6.90
C ARG A 71 -9.23 -9.46 -6.83
N SER A 72 -9.25 -8.91 -5.63
CA SER A 72 -8.32 -7.98 -4.96
C SER A 72 -9.11 -7.20 -3.92
N THR A 73 -8.50 -6.98 -2.75
CA THR A 73 -9.14 -6.33 -1.59
C THR A 73 -8.48 -4.97 -1.30
N LEU A 74 -7.25 -4.78 -1.79
CA LEU A 74 -6.47 -3.55 -1.75
C LEU A 74 -5.65 -3.41 -3.03
N SER A 75 -5.66 -2.23 -3.62
CA SER A 75 -4.74 -1.83 -4.67
C SER A 75 -4.22 -0.43 -4.41
N ILE A 76 -2.91 -0.27 -4.49
CA ILE A 76 -2.22 1.02 -4.29
C ILE A 76 -1.42 1.32 -5.54
N TRP A 77 -1.70 2.48 -6.15
CA TRP A 77 -0.91 3.03 -7.24
C TRP A 77 -0.12 4.21 -6.73
N VAL A 78 1.19 4.22 -6.98
CA VAL A 78 2.03 5.39 -6.80
C VAL A 78 2.46 5.82 -8.20
N ARG A 79 2.04 7.02 -8.62
CA ARG A 79 2.33 7.56 -9.96
C ARG A 79 3.48 8.54 -9.91
N SER A 80 4.28 8.50 -10.96
CA SER A 80 5.42 9.40 -11.19
C SER A 80 5.07 10.89 -11.30
N HIS A 81 3.77 11.22 -11.37
CA HIS A 81 3.26 12.60 -11.44
C HIS A 81 3.01 13.21 -10.05
N GLY A 82 3.27 12.48 -8.96
CA GLY A 82 3.04 12.98 -7.61
C GLY A 82 1.68 12.61 -7.03
N GLU A 83 1.04 11.59 -7.57
CA GLU A 83 -0.26 11.12 -7.11
C GLU A 83 -0.12 9.70 -6.59
N ALA A 84 -0.83 9.37 -5.52
CA ALA A 84 -1.10 8.00 -5.14
C ALA A 84 -2.61 7.74 -5.14
N VAL A 85 -3.02 6.56 -5.57
CA VAL A 85 -4.40 6.10 -5.47
C VAL A 85 -4.41 4.89 -4.56
N VAL A 86 -5.38 4.80 -3.67
CA VAL A 86 -5.59 3.65 -2.78
C VAL A 86 -7.04 3.23 -2.94
N GLU A 87 -7.26 2.01 -3.39
CA GLU A 87 -8.59 1.41 -3.55
C GLU A 87 -8.71 0.20 -2.66
N ILE A 88 -9.67 0.24 -1.74
CA ILE A 88 -9.93 -0.79 -0.74
C ILE A 88 -11.34 -1.30 -0.96
N GLY A 89 -11.53 -2.61 -1.11
CA GLY A 89 -12.86 -3.18 -1.31
C GLY A 89 -12.90 -4.36 -2.25
N LYS A 90 -14.10 -4.81 -2.62
CA LYS A 90 -14.28 -5.98 -3.47
C LYS A 90 -14.30 -5.59 -4.94
N TRP A 91 -13.35 -6.14 -5.70
CA TRP A 91 -13.25 -5.96 -7.15
C TRP A 91 -13.91 -7.09 -7.91
N TYR A 92 -14.75 -6.76 -8.88
CA TYR A 92 -15.35 -7.73 -9.80
C TYR A 92 -14.87 -7.43 -11.23
N SER A 93 -14.37 -8.44 -11.94
CA SER A 93 -13.77 -8.29 -13.27
C SER A 93 -14.78 -8.19 -14.43
N SER A 94 -16.08 -8.26 -14.14
CA SER A 94 -17.15 -8.14 -15.15
C SER A 94 -17.91 -6.84 -15.01
N ASP A 95 -18.33 -6.26 -16.15
CA ASP A 95 -19.15 -5.03 -16.37
C ASP A 95 -20.51 -4.98 -15.63
N VAL A 96 -20.70 -5.77 -14.58
CA VAL A 96 -21.87 -5.68 -13.71
C VAL A 96 -21.53 -4.67 -12.62
N GLU A 97 -21.75 -3.39 -12.92
CA GLU A 97 -21.55 -2.22 -12.05
C GLU A 97 -22.33 -2.26 -10.71
N SER A 98 -22.96 -3.37 -10.33
CA SER A 98 -24.06 -3.32 -9.35
C SER A 98 -23.69 -3.54 -7.89
N ASP A 99 -22.46 -3.94 -7.52
CA ASP A 99 -22.11 -4.21 -6.10
C ASP A 99 -20.62 -4.00 -5.76
N ASN A 100 -19.92 -3.12 -6.47
CA ASN A 100 -18.55 -2.75 -6.10
C ASN A 100 -18.57 -1.85 -4.86
N GLU A 101 -18.45 -2.42 -3.66
CA GLU A 101 -18.10 -1.65 -2.46
C GLU A 101 -16.61 -1.32 -2.50
N LEU A 102 -16.26 -0.29 -3.27
CA LEU A 102 -14.90 0.24 -3.40
C LEU A 102 -14.78 1.60 -2.73
N ASP A 103 -13.86 1.72 -1.80
CA ASP A 103 -13.44 2.97 -1.18
C ASP A 103 -12.14 3.42 -1.84
N ARG A 104 -12.26 4.41 -2.73
CA ARG A 104 -11.17 4.97 -3.52
C ARG A 104 -10.72 6.29 -2.93
N HIS A 105 -9.42 6.41 -2.69
CA HIS A 105 -8.78 7.62 -2.19
C HIS A 105 -7.67 8.05 -3.14
N GLU A 106 -7.70 9.31 -3.54
CA GLU A 106 -6.65 9.94 -4.34
C GLU A 106 -5.85 10.90 -3.44
N LEU A 107 -4.54 10.72 -3.43
CA LEU A 107 -3.61 11.40 -2.54
C LEU A 107 -2.60 12.19 -3.37
N ASP A 108 -2.44 13.48 -3.05
CA ASP A 108 -1.31 14.25 -3.52
C ASP A 108 -0.08 13.96 -2.64
N ILE A 109 0.99 13.52 -3.28
CA ILE A 109 2.28 13.21 -2.68
C ILE A 109 3.44 13.89 -3.42
N GLU A 110 3.18 14.87 -4.31
CA GLU A 110 4.22 15.46 -5.19
C GLU A 110 5.41 16.02 -4.42
N TYR A 111 5.15 16.62 -3.26
CA TYR A 111 6.15 17.25 -2.39
C TYR A 111 6.33 16.54 -1.05
N ALA A 112 5.73 15.37 -0.88
CA ALA A 112 5.89 14.60 0.35
C ALA A 112 7.27 13.95 0.38
N THR A 113 7.87 13.86 1.57
CA THR A 113 8.98 12.93 1.79
C THR A 113 8.50 11.48 1.64
N ILE A 114 9.44 10.53 1.52
CA ILE A 114 9.10 9.11 1.38
C ILE A 114 8.23 8.65 2.57
N ASP A 115 8.62 9.01 3.78
CA ASP A 115 7.93 8.61 5.01
C ASP A 115 6.55 9.29 5.13
N GLU A 116 6.42 10.56 4.73
CA GLU A 116 5.14 11.25 4.73
C GLU A 116 4.17 10.66 3.70
N ALA A 117 4.64 10.34 2.49
CA ALA A 117 3.83 9.73 1.46
C ALA A 117 3.34 8.34 1.90
N ALA A 118 4.25 7.51 2.41
CA ALA A 118 3.90 6.20 2.96
C ALA A 118 2.92 6.32 4.13
N SER A 119 3.13 7.26 5.05
CA SER A 119 2.23 7.51 6.18
C SER A 119 0.83 7.93 5.73
N ARG A 120 0.70 8.77 4.69
CA ARG A 120 -0.60 9.16 4.11
C ARG A 120 -1.32 7.96 3.52
N ILE A 121 -0.61 7.12 2.77
CA ILE A 121 -1.16 5.88 2.19
C ILE A 121 -1.63 4.93 3.30
N SER A 122 -0.81 4.70 4.33
CA SER A 122 -1.16 3.85 5.47
C SER A 122 -2.33 4.41 6.29
N ALA A 123 -2.45 5.73 6.42
CA ALA A 123 -3.57 6.37 7.09
C ALA A 123 -4.90 6.10 6.37
N VAL A 124 -4.90 6.00 5.04
CA VAL A 124 -6.09 5.58 4.28
C VAL A 124 -6.49 4.16 4.66
N LEU A 125 -5.54 3.21 4.65
CA LEU A 125 -5.80 1.82 5.06
C LEU A 125 -6.43 1.73 6.46
N LEU A 126 -5.90 2.51 7.40
CA LEU A 126 -6.37 2.56 8.78
C LEU A 126 -7.72 3.26 8.95
N SER A 127 -8.09 4.17 8.06
CA SER A 127 -9.34 4.94 8.18
C SER A 127 -10.53 4.29 7.49
N SER A 128 -10.28 3.43 6.51
CA SER A 128 -11.33 2.74 5.78
C SER A 128 -12.10 1.75 6.67
N ARG A 129 -13.43 1.73 6.51
CA ARG A 129 -14.36 0.90 7.30
C ARG A 129 -15.05 -0.18 6.49
N VAL A 130 -14.79 -0.20 5.19
CA VAL A 130 -15.52 -1.02 4.21
C VAL A 130 -14.91 -2.40 4.00
N SER A 131 -13.78 -2.71 4.64
CA SER A 131 -13.05 -3.95 4.38
C SER A 131 -12.50 -4.61 5.63
N GLU A 132 -12.55 -5.94 5.65
CA GLU A 132 -11.87 -6.79 6.63
C GLU A 132 -10.36 -6.53 6.63
N LEU A 133 -9.77 -6.25 5.45
CA LEU A 133 -8.35 -5.91 5.31
C LEU A 133 -7.96 -4.70 6.16
N SER A 134 -8.79 -3.65 6.17
CA SER A 134 -8.52 -2.46 6.97
C SER A 134 -8.56 -2.74 8.46
N ARG A 135 -9.47 -3.61 8.90
CA ARG A 135 -9.59 -4.02 10.31
C ARG A 135 -8.39 -4.88 10.72
N ASP A 136 -7.99 -5.83 9.89
CA ASP A 136 -6.84 -6.70 10.15
C ASP A 136 -5.54 -5.89 10.17
N PHE A 137 -5.41 -4.93 9.26
CA PHE A 137 -4.29 -3.99 9.24
C PHE A 137 -4.26 -3.10 10.49
N GLN A 138 -5.40 -2.60 10.97
CA GLN A 138 -5.49 -1.87 12.25
C GLN A 138 -5.03 -2.73 13.43
N CYS A 139 -5.41 -4.02 13.46
CA CYS A 139 -4.95 -4.96 14.49
C CYS A 139 -3.43 -5.17 14.42
N TYR A 140 -2.88 -5.38 13.22
CA TYR A 140 -1.44 -5.48 13.00
C TYR A 140 -0.68 -4.25 13.50
N VAL A 141 -1.10 -3.04 13.11
CA VAL A 141 -0.44 -1.80 13.55
C VAL A 141 -0.51 -1.65 15.07
N ARG A 142 -1.67 -1.92 15.69
CA ARG A 142 -1.81 -1.87 17.15
C ARG A 142 -0.86 -2.84 17.85
N ASP A 143 -0.76 -4.06 17.35
CA ASP A 143 0.08 -5.09 17.96
C ASP A 143 1.57 -4.75 17.79
N SER A 144 1.98 -4.25 16.61
CA SER A 144 3.34 -3.76 16.34
C SER A 144 3.75 -2.59 17.25
N LEU A 145 2.81 -1.70 17.59
CA LEU A 145 3.04 -0.59 18.52
C LEU A 145 3.07 -1.04 20.00
N SER A 146 2.52 -2.20 20.32
CA SER A 146 2.47 -2.74 21.69
C SER A 146 3.73 -3.53 22.06
N LEU A 147 4.53 -3.93 21.08
CA LEU A 147 5.79 -4.61 21.31
C LEU A 147 6.79 -3.62 21.93
N PRO A 148 7.48 -3.98 23.03
CA PRO A 148 8.53 -3.14 23.57
C PRO A 148 9.60 -2.98 22.48
N SER A 149 9.96 -1.73 22.17
CA SER A 149 11.06 -1.46 21.24
C SER A 149 12.30 -2.20 21.74
N PRO A 150 12.92 -3.08 20.93
CA PRO A 150 14.15 -3.75 21.34
C PRO A 150 15.22 -2.69 21.54
N GLY A 151 15.53 -2.35 22.80
CA GLY A 151 16.53 -1.34 23.12
C GLY A 151 16.27 -0.45 24.35
N PHE A 152 15.08 -0.49 24.97
CA PHE A 152 14.84 0.18 26.26
C PHE A 152 14.92 -0.81 27.43
N GLU A 153 16.05 -1.50 27.56
CA GLU A 153 16.43 -2.02 28.88
C GLU A 153 16.86 -0.81 29.72
N ASN A 154 16.02 -0.41 30.67
CA ASN A 154 16.37 0.54 31.71
C ASN A 154 17.55 -0.03 32.50
N THR A 155 18.78 0.36 32.13
CA THR A 155 19.93 0.32 33.02
C THR A 155 19.76 1.42 34.08
N VAL A 156 18.85 1.18 35.02
CA VAL A 156 18.95 1.81 36.34
C VAL A 156 19.85 0.89 37.16
N GLU A 157 21.16 1.18 37.16
CA GLU A 157 22.05 0.59 38.15
C GLU A 157 21.69 1.11 39.56
N PRO A 158 21.80 0.27 40.60
CA PRO A 158 21.46 0.61 41.99
C PRO A 158 22.42 1.61 42.65
#